data_AF-A0A944VPU3-F1
#
_entry.id   AF-A0A944VPU3-F1
#
_cell.length_a   1.000
_cell.length_b   1.000
_cell.length_c   1.000
_cell.angle_alpha   90.00
_cell.angle_beta   90.00
_cell.angle_gamma   90.00
#
_symmetry.space_group_name_H-M   'P 1'
#
loop_
_entity.id
_entity.type
_entity.pdbx_description
1 polymer ?
#
loop_
_entity_poly.entity_id
_entity_poly.type
_entity_poly.pdbx_seq_one_letter_code
_entity_poly.pdbx_strand_id
1 'polypeptide(L)'
;MNESSYLTLLGKLEHSDSWGFGDAFELLCFHTRVFANAFDSGRENFIKIDMALRDVWTTMEDAISEGKVRVTGGKLSDLSEGPLLTNNSNIVSIDKKSFLSWYRRDKEKIVQYLSCVDLKIYQEEFLDRLAKAEPPKHPHPITDKAKMDRLREDYSSTVAKKLKDNPKLQFPDFKSDYGLQKLIRGSGLPIKKHPKDSTLQHWIRETRKEDKAKPKSGRPQKK
;
A
#
# COMPACT_ATOMS: atom_id res chain seq x y z
N MET A 1 4.21 27.02 -3.62
CA MET A 1 3.80 25.86 -4.45
C MET A 1 2.41 26.17 -5.02
N ASN A 2 2.20 26.02 -6.33
CA ASN A 2 0.88 26.28 -6.96
C ASN A 2 -0.01 25.03 -6.82
N GLU A 3 -1.33 25.19 -6.62
CA GLU A 3 -2.28 24.09 -6.34
C GLU A 3 -2.20 22.93 -7.34
N SER A 4 -1.97 23.22 -8.63
CA SER A 4 -1.82 22.20 -9.68
C SER A 4 -0.62 21.27 -9.45
N SER A 5 0.50 21.78 -8.92
CA SER A 5 1.66 20.94 -8.60
C SER A 5 1.41 20.06 -7.38
N TYR A 6 0.60 20.55 -6.42
CA TYR A 6 0.29 19.83 -5.19
C TYR A 6 -0.71 18.68 -5.41
N LEU A 7 -1.74 18.88 -6.26
CA LEU A 7 -2.63 17.79 -6.68
C LEU A 7 -1.89 16.68 -7.42
N THR A 8 -0.90 17.06 -8.23
CA THR A 8 -0.02 16.10 -8.93
C THR A 8 0.83 15.31 -7.94
N LEU A 9 1.29 15.94 -6.84
CA LEU A 9 2.04 15.28 -5.76
C LEU A 9 1.16 14.28 -4.99
N LEU A 10 -0.04 14.67 -4.58
CA LEU A 10 -1.00 13.78 -3.90
C LEU A 10 -1.35 12.57 -4.76
N GLY A 11 -1.56 12.77 -6.06
CA GLY A 11 -1.77 11.68 -7.01
C GLY A 11 -0.59 10.71 -7.07
N LYS A 12 0.65 11.20 -7.05
CA LYS A 12 1.84 10.33 -6.99
C LYS A 12 1.93 9.56 -5.68
N LEU A 13 1.69 10.21 -4.54
CA LEU A 13 1.70 9.58 -3.22
C LEU A 13 0.59 8.53 -3.09
N GLU A 14 -0.57 8.79 -3.66
CA GLU A 14 -1.67 7.82 -3.67
C GLU A 14 -1.32 6.52 -4.39
N HIS A 15 -0.56 6.59 -5.49
CA HIS A 15 -0.22 5.41 -6.29
C HIS A 15 1.14 4.78 -5.93
N SER A 16 1.88 5.37 -4.99
CA SER A 16 3.16 4.84 -4.51
C SER A 16 2.97 3.87 -3.35
N ASP A 17 3.80 2.84 -3.29
CA ASP A 17 3.90 1.91 -2.15
C ASP A 17 4.84 2.43 -1.05
N SER A 18 5.72 3.38 -1.38
CA SER A 18 6.64 4.03 -0.45
C SER A 18 6.60 5.54 -0.59
N TRP A 19 6.80 6.24 0.53
CA TRP A 19 6.84 7.71 0.58
C TRP A 19 8.19 8.16 1.10
N GLY A 20 8.66 9.32 0.62
CA GLY A 20 9.73 10.02 1.32
C GLY A 20 9.24 10.45 2.71
N PHE A 21 10.11 10.40 3.71
CA PHE A 21 9.77 10.79 5.08
C PHE A 21 9.28 12.24 5.13
N GLY A 22 9.96 13.13 4.41
CA GLY A 22 9.57 14.53 4.22
C GLY A 22 8.19 14.70 3.61
N ASP A 23 7.88 13.95 2.55
CA ASP A 23 6.56 13.98 1.92
C ASP A 23 5.47 13.52 2.91
N ALA A 24 5.73 12.45 3.67
CA ALA A 24 4.80 11.95 4.68
C ALA A 24 4.60 12.95 5.83
N PHE A 25 5.67 13.62 6.27
CA PHE A 25 5.61 14.67 7.27
C PHE A 25 4.88 15.92 6.75
N GLU A 26 5.04 16.25 5.46
CA GLU A 26 4.34 17.37 4.82
C GLU A 26 2.82 17.16 4.77
N LEU A 27 2.36 15.91 4.60
CA LEU A 27 0.94 15.56 4.71
C LEU A 27 0.37 15.82 6.11
N LEU A 28 1.22 15.74 7.15
CA LEU A 28 0.80 16.05 8.51
C LEU A 28 0.83 17.55 8.80
N CYS A 29 1.90 18.24 8.45
CA CYS A 29 2.21 19.53 9.08
C CYS A 29 2.43 20.72 8.12
N PHE A 30 2.40 20.53 6.79
CA PHE A 30 2.83 21.53 5.80
C PHE A 30 4.00 22.41 6.29
N HIS A 31 5.03 21.77 6.84
CA HIS A 31 6.01 22.42 7.71
C HIS A 31 6.74 23.56 6.99
N THR A 32 6.96 23.43 5.68
CA THR A 32 7.60 24.46 4.86
C THR A 32 6.85 25.79 4.88
N ARG A 33 5.52 25.76 4.78
CA ARG A 33 4.67 26.96 4.84
C ARG A 33 4.46 27.44 6.26
N VAL A 34 4.29 26.50 7.20
CA VAL A 34 4.07 26.81 8.61
C VAL A 34 5.29 27.53 9.20
N PHE A 35 6.51 27.06 8.93
CA PHE A 35 7.72 27.72 9.41
C PHE A 35 7.95 29.10 8.82
N ALA A 36 7.65 29.30 7.53
CA ALA A 36 7.74 30.62 6.90
C ALA A 36 6.82 31.64 7.61
N ASN A 37 5.55 31.27 7.82
CA ASN A 37 4.60 32.14 8.53
C ASN A 37 4.99 32.38 9.99
N ALA A 38 5.52 31.35 10.66
CA ALA A 38 5.94 31.43 12.05
C ALA A 38 7.13 32.37 12.23
N PHE A 39 8.07 32.37 11.28
CA PHE A 39 9.22 33.26 11.27
C PHE A 39 8.76 34.73 11.19
N ASP A 40 7.82 35.03 10.28
CA ASP A 40 7.24 36.37 10.13
C ASP A 40 6.44 36.82 11.37
N SER A 41 5.92 35.87 12.14
CA SER A 41 5.10 36.11 13.34
C SER A 41 5.92 36.36 14.61
N GLY A 42 7.26 36.34 14.51
CA GLY A 42 8.18 36.65 15.61
C GLY A 42 8.65 35.42 16.40
N ARG A 43 9.73 35.63 17.16
CA ARG A 43 10.52 34.57 17.80
C ARG A 43 9.72 33.63 18.71
N GLU A 44 8.80 34.17 19.50
CA GLU A 44 8.03 33.38 20.46
C GLU A 44 7.10 32.37 19.75
N ASN A 45 6.39 32.83 18.72
CA ASN A 45 5.52 31.97 17.91
C ASN A 45 6.33 30.95 17.12
N PHE A 46 7.48 31.36 16.59
CA PHE A 46 8.41 30.45 15.92
C PHE A 46 8.84 29.29 16.83
N ILE A 47 9.25 29.57 18.07
CA ILE A 47 9.68 28.54 19.02
C ILE A 47 8.54 27.57 19.35
N LYS A 48 7.33 28.09 19.62
CA LYS A 48 6.16 27.25 19.92
C LYS A 48 5.84 26.30 18.77
N ILE A 49 5.84 26.83 17.55
CA ILE A 49 5.58 26.04 16.34
C ILE A 49 6.70 25.02 16.08
N ASP A 50 7.97 25.40 16.21
CA ASP A 50 9.09 24.46 16.08
C ASP A 50 8.98 23.29 17.07
N MET A 51 8.66 23.57 18.34
CA MET A 51 8.47 22.53 19.34
C MET A 51 7.35 21.56 18.95
N ALA A 52 6.17 22.06 18.55
CA ALA A 52 5.05 21.22 18.16
C ALA A 52 5.38 20.36 16.92
N LEU A 53 6.08 20.93 15.94
CA LEU A 53 6.49 20.20 14.74
C LEU A 53 7.58 19.17 15.04
N ARG A 54 8.52 19.47 15.95
CA ARG A 54 9.51 18.51 16.45
C ARG A 54 8.85 17.36 17.20
N ASP A 55 7.82 17.60 18.00
CA ASP A 55 7.12 16.52 18.70
C ASP A 55 6.46 15.53 17.71
N VAL A 56 5.86 16.05 16.63
CA VAL A 56 5.32 15.20 15.55
C VAL A 56 6.45 14.45 14.82
N TRP A 57 7.56 15.13 14.51
CA TRP A 57 8.73 14.53 13.86
C TRP A 57 9.31 13.39 14.68
N THR A 58 9.61 13.62 15.96
CA THR A 58 10.13 12.62 16.89
C THR A 58 9.16 11.46 17.04
N THR A 59 7.85 11.71 17.08
CA THR A 59 6.86 10.61 17.14
C THR A 59 6.93 9.71 15.89
N MET A 60 7.22 10.26 14.71
CA MET A 60 7.47 9.47 13.50
C MET A 60 8.80 8.70 13.59
N GLU A 61 9.87 9.32 14.08
CA GLU A 61 11.18 8.66 14.27
C GLU A 61 11.11 7.51 15.28
N ASP A 62 10.40 7.69 16.39
CA ASP A 62 10.15 6.66 17.39
C ASP A 62 9.37 5.49 16.78
N ALA A 63 8.32 5.79 16.01
CA ALA A 63 7.55 4.76 15.33
C ALA A 63 8.39 3.95 14.33
N ILE A 64 9.37 4.57 13.68
CA ILE A 64 10.34 3.88 12.83
C ILE A 64 11.28 3.01 13.67
N SER A 65 11.85 3.59 14.74
CA SER A 65 12.82 2.91 15.61
C SER A 65 12.21 1.69 16.30
N GLU A 66 10.94 1.77 16.68
CA GLU A 66 10.15 0.69 17.26
C GLU A 66 9.61 -0.30 16.20
N GLY A 67 9.88 -0.08 14.91
CA GLY A 67 9.47 -0.94 13.81
C GLY A 67 7.97 -0.88 13.46
N LYS A 68 7.23 0.08 14.00
CA LYS A 68 5.81 0.33 13.67
C LYS A 68 5.66 0.91 12.27
N VAL A 69 6.62 1.71 11.83
CA VAL A 69 6.76 2.21 10.46
C VAL A 69 8.03 1.62 9.85
N ARG A 70 7.89 0.92 8.72
CA ARG A 70 9.01 0.25 8.08
C ARG A 70 9.75 1.23 7.16
N VAL A 71 11.08 1.28 7.28
CA VAL A 71 11.94 1.96 6.31
C VAL A 71 12.16 1.08 5.09
N THR A 72 11.95 1.65 3.91
CA THR A 72 12.17 1.00 2.61
C THR A 72 13.50 1.40 1.96
N GLY A 73 14.14 2.46 2.44
CA GLY A 73 15.44 2.94 1.97
C GLY A 73 15.93 4.17 2.73
N GLY A 74 17.24 4.40 2.73
CA GLY A 74 17.89 5.45 3.55
C GLY A 74 18.12 5.02 5.00
N LYS A 75 18.68 5.92 5.83
CA LYS A 75 18.91 5.69 7.26
C LYS A 75 18.26 6.79 8.10
N LEU A 76 17.63 6.40 9.20
CA LEU A 76 17.01 7.35 10.13
C LEU A 76 18.02 8.34 10.74
N SER A 77 19.29 7.92 10.91
CA SER A 77 20.38 8.80 11.37
C SER A 77 20.51 10.07 10.53
N ASP A 78 20.11 10.00 9.26
CA ASP A 78 20.24 11.09 8.31
C ASP A 78 19.14 12.17 8.53
N LEU A 79 18.17 11.92 9.42
CA LEU A 79 17.08 12.82 9.80
C LEU A 79 17.27 13.47 11.20
N SER A 80 18.35 13.12 11.90
CA SER A 80 18.56 13.43 13.33
C SER A 80 18.61 14.92 13.70
N GLU A 81 18.73 15.82 12.72
CA GLU A 81 18.75 17.27 12.96
C GLU A 81 17.33 17.88 13.02
N GLY A 82 16.30 17.09 12.67
CA GLY A 82 14.89 17.49 12.71
C GLY A 82 14.41 18.21 11.44
N PRO A 83 13.16 18.70 11.45
CA PRO A 83 12.47 19.18 10.25
C PRO A 83 13.08 20.44 9.62
N LEU A 84 13.79 21.26 10.40
CA LEU A 84 14.41 22.51 9.92
C LEU A 84 15.82 22.34 9.36
N LEU A 85 16.55 21.35 9.87
CA LEU A 85 17.99 21.22 9.63
C LEU A 85 18.31 20.10 8.63
N THR A 86 17.32 19.29 8.27
CA THR A 86 17.49 18.22 7.30
C THR A 86 17.42 18.77 5.87
N ASN A 87 18.56 18.84 5.19
CA ASN A 87 18.70 19.35 3.81
C ASN A 87 17.87 18.59 2.76
N ASN A 88 17.52 17.33 3.02
CA ASN A 88 16.58 16.55 2.20
C ASN A 88 15.85 15.54 3.07
N SER A 89 14.66 15.90 3.54
CA SER A 89 13.82 15.05 4.38
C SER A 89 13.32 13.78 3.66
N ASN A 90 13.52 13.65 2.35
CA ASN A 90 13.13 12.48 1.54
C ASN A 90 14.28 11.50 1.25
N ILE A 91 15.45 11.64 1.90
CA ILE A 91 16.54 10.63 1.84
C ILE A 91 16.14 9.30 2.48
N VAL A 92 15.23 9.35 3.45
CA VAL A 92 14.58 8.19 4.04
C VAL A 92 13.26 7.96 3.33
N SER A 93 13.03 6.74 2.87
CA SER A 93 11.75 6.29 2.35
C SER A 93 11.11 5.30 3.32
N ILE A 94 9.81 5.43 3.51
CA ILE A 94 9.01 4.63 4.42
C ILE A 94 7.89 3.91 3.67
N ASP A 95 7.53 2.73 4.16
CA ASP A 95 6.44 1.92 3.63
C ASP A 95 5.10 2.60 3.95
N LYS A 96 4.35 2.95 2.91
CA LYS A 96 3.08 3.67 3.02
C LYS A 96 2.08 2.94 3.92
N LYS A 97 1.99 1.62 3.80
CA LYS A 97 1.00 0.83 4.53
C LYS A 97 1.27 0.86 6.03
N SER A 98 2.53 0.71 6.42
CA SER A 98 2.96 0.80 7.82
C SER A 98 2.76 2.20 8.38
N PHE A 99 3.08 3.25 7.59
CA PHE A 99 2.81 4.64 7.96
C PHE A 99 1.32 4.90 8.18
N LEU A 100 0.46 4.50 7.24
CA LEU A 100 -0.99 4.70 7.37
C LEU A 100 -1.59 3.94 8.55
N SER A 101 -1.06 2.75 8.86
CA SER A 101 -1.45 1.98 10.05
C SER A 101 -1.01 2.68 11.34
N TRP A 102 0.20 3.24 11.38
CA TRP A 102 0.69 4.05 12.50
C TRP A 102 -0.14 5.32 12.67
N TYR A 103 -0.34 6.07 11.58
CA TYR A 103 -1.14 7.28 11.53
C TYR A 103 -2.52 7.05 12.13
N ARG A 104 -3.23 6.00 11.69
CA ARG A 104 -4.56 5.67 12.22
C ARG A 104 -4.58 5.46 13.73
N ARG A 105 -3.53 4.83 14.27
CA ARG A 105 -3.42 4.52 15.70
C ARG A 105 -3.07 5.75 16.54
N ASP A 106 -2.16 6.58 16.03
CA ASP A 106 -1.56 7.69 16.79
C ASP A 106 -2.14 9.06 16.38
N LYS A 107 -3.19 9.08 15.54
CA LYS A 107 -3.83 10.29 15.00
C LYS A 107 -4.19 11.29 16.09
N GLU A 108 -4.84 10.85 17.16
CA GLU A 108 -5.27 11.73 18.26
C GLU A 108 -4.09 12.44 18.94
N LYS A 109 -2.96 11.73 19.10
CA LYS A 109 -1.72 12.28 19.64
C LYS A 109 -1.13 13.35 18.72
N ILE A 110 -1.14 13.11 17.41
CA ILE A 110 -0.68 14.09 16.41
C ILE A 110 -1.56 15.35 16.44
N VAL A 111 -2.89 15.17 16.47
CA VAL A 111 -3.86 16.27 16.60
C VAL A 111 -3.60 17.09 17.86
N GLN A 112 -3.34 16.42 18.99
CA GLN A 112 -3.04 17.09 20.25
C GLN A 112 -1.82 18.01 20.12
N TYR A 113 -0.69 17.53 19.58
CA TYR A 113 0.51 18.36 19.40
C TYR A 113 0.27 19.59 18.52
N LEU A 114 -0.43 19.40 17.40
CA LEU A 114 -0.71 20.51 16.48
C LEU A 114 -1.69 21.52 17.06
N SER A 115 -2.69 21.06 17.82
CA SER A 115 -3.67 21.95 18.45
C SER A 115 -3.07 22.89 19.50
N CYS A 116 -1.93 22.53 20.11
CA CYS A 116 -1.20 23.41 21.04
C CYS A 116 -0.73 24.73 20.40
N VAL A 117 -0.69 24.77 19.06
CA VAL A 117 -0.27 25.94 18.26
C VAL A 117 -1.30 26.30 17.19
N ASP A 118 -2.58 25.99 17.44
CA ASP A 118 -3.71 26.26 16.54
C ASP A 118 -3.56 25.66 15.13
N LEU A 119 -2.76 24.60 14.99
CA LEU A 119 -2.60 23.85 13.75
C LEU A 119 -3.48 22.60 13.73
N LYS A 120 -3.73 22.12 12.51
CA LYS A 120 -4.44 20.87 12.23
C LYS A 120 -3.62 20.03 11.27
N ILE A 121 -3.94 18.75 11.18
CA ILE A 121 -3.34 17.86 10.18
C ILE A 121 -3.66 18.42 8.79
N TYR A 122 -2.62 18.66 7.99
CA TYR A 122 -2.79 19.39 6.73
C TYR A 122 -3.62 18.63 5.69
N GLN A 123 -3.34 17.35 5.50
CA GLN A 123 -4.04 16.49 4.52
C GLN A 123 -4.85 15.40 5.21
N GLU A 124 -5.60 15.78 6.26
CA GLU A 124 -6.33 14.85 7.12
C GLU A 124 -7.32 13.97 6.35
N GLU A 125 -8.17 14.55 5.49
CA GLU A 125 -9.16 13.80 4.71
C GLU A 125 -8.50 12.80 3.75
N PHE A 126 -7.38 13.20 3.13
CA PHE A 126 -6.61 12.35 2.23
C PHE A 126 -5.99 11.17 2.99
N LEU A 127 -5.36 11.44 4.14
CA LEU A 127 -4.77 10.42 5.01
C LEU A 127 -5.84 9.48 5.57
N ASP A 128 -6.96 10.01 6.04
CA ASP A 128 -8.09 9.23 6.55
C ASP A 128 -8.66 8.29 5.48
N ARG A 129 -8.84 8.80 4.25
CA ARG A 129 -9.31 7.99 3.12
C ARG A 129 -8.35 6.84 2.82
N LEU A 130 -7.05 7.10 2.82
CA LEU A 130 -6.03 6.09 2.58
C LEU A 130 -5.88 5.11 3.75
N ALA A 131 -6.01 5.57 4.99
CA ALA A 131 -5.91 4.74 6.19
C ALA A 131 -7.17 3.90 6.46
N LYS A 132 -8.33 4.31 5.92
CA LYS A 132 -9.58 3.53 5.92
C LYS A 132 -9.63 2.47 4.82
N ALA A 133 -8.74 2.52 3.82
CA ALA A 133 -8.63 1.46 2.82
C ALA A 133 -7.98 0.21 3.45
N GLU A 134 -8.77 -0.86 3.61
CA GLU A 134 -8.32 -2.12 4.23
C GLU A 134 -7.07 -2.71 3.54
N PRO A 135 -6.18 -3.38 4.30
CA PRO A 135 -5.04 -4.07 3.74
C PRO A 135 -5.50 -5.25 2.86
N PRO A 136 -4.85 -5.52 1.70
CA PRO A 136 -4.98 -6.84 1.08
C PRO A 136 -4.51 -7.89 2.09
N LYS A 137 -5.33 -8.93 2.33
CA LYS A 137 -5.11 -9.97 3.35
C LYS A 137 -3.84 -10.82 3.17
N HIS A 138 -3.05 -10.60 2.12
CA HIS A 138 -1.75 -11.25 1.91
C HIS A 138 -0.73 -10.23 1.36
N PRO A 139 0.55 -10.28 1.79
CA PRO A 139 1.59 -9.39 1.27
C PRO A 139 1.61 -9.42 -0.25
N HIS A 140 1.71 -8.26 -0.90
CA HIS A 140 1.83 -8.23 -2.35
C HIS A 140 3.11 -8.94 -2.75
N PRO A 141 3.03 -9.99 -3.57
CA PRO A 141 4.21 -10.75 -3.94
C PRO A 141 5.17 -9.86 -4.73
N ILE A 142 6.40 -9.72 -4.23
CA ILE A 142 7.41 -8.82 -4.79
C ILE A 142 8.11 -9.47 -5.99
N THR A 143 8.39 -10.77 -5.90
CA THR A 143 9.09 -11.52 -6.96
C THR A 143 8.09 -12.07 -7.98
N ASP A 144 8.50 -12.19 -9.24
CA ASP A 144 7.66 -12.79 -10.28
C ASP A 144 7.25 -14.23 -9.93
N LYS A 145 8.11 -14.96 -9.20
CA LYS A 145 7.76 -16.29 -8.68
C LYS A 145 6.60 -16.21 -7.69
N ALA A 146 6.69 -15.34 -6.69
CA ALA A 146 5.62 -15.17 -5.72
C ALA A 146 4.33 -14.62 -6.36
N LYS A 147 4.44 -13.78 -7.41
CA LYS A 147 3.29 -13.27 -8.17
C LYS A 147 2.62 -14.40 -8.95
N MET A 148 3.41 -15.27 -9.54
CA MET A 148 2.93 -16.46 -10.25
C MET A 148 2.30 -17.47 -9.28
N ASP A 149 2.89 -17.69 -8.11
CA ASP A 149 2.36 -18.59 -7.08
C ASP A 149 1.02 -18.08 -6.55
N ARG A 150 0.93 -16.78 -6.22
CA ARG A 150 -0.34 -16.16 -5.81
C ARG A 150 -1.38 -16.17 -6.92
N LEU A 151 -0.98 -15.86 -8.16
CA LEU A 151 -1.88 -15.95 -9.31
C LEU A 151 -2.40 -17.37 -9.48
N ARG A 152 -1.55 -18.40 -9.31
CA ARG A 152 -1.94 -19.80 -9.37
C ARG A 152 -3.00 -20.11 -8.31
N GLU A 153 -2.82 -19.65 -7.08
CA GLU A 153 -3.78 -19.86 -5.98
C GLU A 153 -5.14 -19.19 -6.27
N ASP A 154 -5.12 -17.90 -6.61
CA ASP A 154 -6.33 -17.12 -6.90
C ASP A 154 -7.09 -17.67 -8.13
N TYR A 155 -6.33 -18.06 -9.16
CA TYR A 155 -6.86 -18.67 -10.38
C TYR A 155 -7.47 -20.05 -10.09
N SER A 156 -6.77 -20.91 -9.35
CA SER A 156 -7.24 -22.25 -8.99
C SER A 156 -8.49 -22.19 -8.10
N SER A 157 -8.53 -21.27 -7.14
CA SER A 157 -9.70 -21.03 -6.28
C SER A 157 -10.93 -20.59 -7.09
N THR A 158 -10.74 -19.71 -8.07
CA THR A 158 -11.82 -19.26 -8.96
C THR A 158 -12.30 -20.38 -9.88
N VAL A 159 -11.38 -21.19 -10.41
CA VAL A 159 -11.71 -22.37 -11.23
C VAL A 159 -12.46 -23.43 -10.42
N ALA A 160 -12.02 -23.71 -9.19
CA ALA A 160 -12.67 -24.66 -8.28
C ALA A 160 -14.15 -24.30 -8.06
N LYS A 161 -14.43 -23.02 -7.75
CA LYS A 161 -15.81 -22.51 -7.60
C LYS A 161 -16.64 -22.76 -8.87
N LYS A 162 -16.12 -22.39 -10.04
CA LYS A 162 -16.81 -22.60 -11.33
C LYS A 162 -17.01 -24.08 -11.67
N LEU A 163 -16.07 -24.95 -11.31
CA LEU A 163 -16.19 -26.40 -11.51
C LEU A 163 -17.19 -27.05 -10.57
N LYS A 164 -17.38 -26.52 -9.35
CA LYS A 164 -18.48 -26.95 -8.46
C LYS A 164 -19.84 -26.67 -9.09
N ASP A 165 -19.98 -25.51 -9.72
CA ASP A 165 -21.21 -25.10 -10.39
C ASP A 165 -21.45 -25.88 -11.70
N ASN A 166 -20.40 -26.08 -12.51
CA ASN A 166 -20.46 -26.85 -13.75
C ASN A 166 -19.19 -27.69 -13.99
N PRO A 167 -19.21 -29.00 -13.64
CA PRO A 167 -18.06 -29.88 -13.81
C PRO A 167 -17.66 -30.18 -15.27
N LYS A 168 -18.54 -29.88 -16.24
CA LYS A 168 -18.33 -30.18 -17.67
C LYS A 168 -17.55 -29.11 -18.41
N LEU A 169 -17.35 -27.93 -17.80
CA LEU A 169 -16.55 -26.85 -18.40
C LEU A 169 -15.21 -27.41 -18.87
N GLN A 170 -14.65 -26.91 -19.95
CA GLN A 170 -13.35 -27.31 -20.49
C GLN A 170 -12.42 -26.11 -20.58
N PHE A 171 -11.15 -26.35 -20.93
CA PHE A 171 -10.16 -25.28 -21.02
C PHE A 171 -10.61 -24.08 -21.90
N PRO A 172 -11.23 -24.26 -23.08
CA PRO A 172 -11.72 -23.14 -23.87
C PRO A 172 -12.68 -22.22 -23.10
N ASP A 173 -13.57 -22.79 -22.28
CA ASP A 173 -14.54 -22.01 -21.50
C ASP A 173 -13.86 -21.11 -20.46
N PHE A 174 -12.80 -21.61 -19.81
CA PHE A 174 -12.00 -20.84 -18.86
C PHE A 174 -11.08 -19.83 -19.56
N LYS A 175 -10.59 -20.15 -20.76
CA LYS A 175 -9.73 -19.25 -21.54
C LYS A 175 -10.48 -17.98 -21.94
N SER A 176 -11.74 -18.09 -22.32
CA SER A 176 -12.59 -16.94 -22.66
C SER A 176 -13.20 -16.22 -21.44
N ASP A 177 -12.98 -16.73 -20.22
CA ASP A 177 -13.59 -16.16 -19.02
C ASP A 177 -12.97 -14.80 -18.65
N TYR A 178 -13.79 -13.76 -18.71
CA TYR A 178 -13.35 -12.39 -18.44
C TYR A 178 -12.78 -12.20 -17.02
N GLY A 179 -13.34 -12.89 -16.02
CA GLY A 179 -12.90 -12.81 -14.63
C GLY A 179 -11.50 -13.39 -14.45
N LEU A 180 -11.24 -14.57 -15.02
CA LEU A 180 -9.93 -15.22 -15.01
C LEU A 180 -8.88 -14.41 -15.80
N GLN A 181 -9.26 -13.83 -16.95
CA GLN A 181 -8.37 -12.95 -17.71
C GLN A 181 -8.08 -11.63 -16.96
N LYS A 182 -9.01 -11.13 -16.16
CA LYS A 182 -8.77 -9.98 -15.28
C LYS A 182 -7.77 -10.32 -14.17
N LEU A 183 -7.81 -11.53 -13.59
CA LEU A 183 -6.83 -11.97 -12.59
C LEU A 183 -5.42 -12.05 -13.17
N ILE A 184 -5.26 -12.60 -14.37
CA ILE A 184 -3.95 -12.68 -15.04
C ILE A 184 -3.39 -11.28 -15.30
N ARG A 185 -4.21 -10.36 -15.83
CA ARG A 185 -3.81 -8.97 -16.06
C ARG A 185 -3.50 -8.20 -14.77
N GLY A 186 -4.27 -8.46 -13.71
CA GLY A 186 -4.11 -7.84 -12.39
C GLY A 186 -3.03 -8.47 -11.50
N SER A 187 -2.32 -9.50 -11.97
CA SER A 187 -1.30 -10.22 -11.19
C SER A 187 -0.02 -9.43 -10.93
N GLY A 188 0.19 -8.33 -11.65
CA GLY A 188 1.43 -7.55 -11.60
C GLY A 188 2.65 -8.26 -12.22
N LEU A 189 2.44 -9.37 -12.93
CA LEU A 189 3.47 -10.02 -13.75
C LEU A 189 3.74 -9.21 -15.03
N PRO A 190 5.00 -9.08 -15.47
CA PRO A 190 5.30 -8.57 -16.80
C PRO A 190 4.57 -9.39 -17.87
N ILE A 191 4.05 -8.74 -18.91
CA ILE A 191 3.27 -9.39 -19.99
C ILE A 191 4.02 -10.60 -20.58
N LYS A 192 5.34 -10.48 -20.77
CA LYS A 192 6.20 -11.56 -21.30
C LYS A 192 6.30 -12.79 -20.38
N LYS A 193 5.94 -12.63 -19.10
CA LYS A 193 5.96 -13.67 -18.06
C LYS A 193 4.55 -14.10 -17.65
N HIS A 194 3.50 -13.69 -18.37
CA HIS A 194 2.16 -14.22 -18.14
C HIS A 194 2.15 -15.74 -18.39
N PRO A 195 1.35 -16.49 -17.62
CA PRO A 195 1.26 -17.94 -17.79
C PRO A 195 0.80 -18.27 -19.21
N LYS A 196 1.50 -19.20 -19.86
CA LYS A 196 1.09 -19.72 -21.17
C LYS A 196 -0.16 -20.58 -21.01
N ASP A 197 -0.89 -20.77 -22.10
CA ASP A 197 -2.06 -21.66 -22.13
C ASP A 197 -1.76 -23.05 -21.56
N SER A 198 -0.58 -23.61 -21.84
CA SER A 198 -0.15 -24.90 -21.29
C SER A 198 -0.04 -24.89 -19.76
N THR A 199 0.43 -23.80 -19.16
CA THR A 199 0.50 -23.61 -17.71
C THR A 199 -0.89 -23.50 -17.10
N LEU A 200 -1.78 -22.73 -17.72
CA LEU A 200 -3.18 -22.58 -17.26
C LEU A 200 -3.94 -23.91 -17.36
N GLN A 201 -3.76 -24.66 -18.46
CA GLN A 201 -4.31 -26.00 -18.61
C GLN A 201 -3.83 -26.94 -17.49
N HIS A 202 -2.55 -26.89 -17.16
CA HIS A 202 -1.98 -27.68 -16.07
C HIS A 202 -2.65 -27.33 -14.74
N TRP A 203 -2.77 -26.05 -14.39
CA TRP A 203 -3.42 -25.64 -13.14
C TRP A 203 -4.86 -26.12 -13.04
N ILE A 204 -5.66 -25.99 -14.12
CA ILE A 204 -7.05 -26.49 -14.13
C ILE A 204 -7.10 -28.00 -13.92
N ARG A 205 -6.17 -28.76 -14.50
CA ARG A 205 -6.08 -30.22 -14.30
C ARG A 205 -5.78 -30.56 -12.84
N GLU A 206 -4.86 -29.85 -12.20
CA GLU A 206 -4.54 -30.05 -10.78
C GLU A 206 -5.72 -29.67 -9.89
N THR A 207 -6.36 -28.52 -10.12
CA THR A 207 -7.56 -28.11 -9.38
C THR A 207 -8.67 -29.16 -9.46
N ARG A 208 -8.88 -29.79 -10.63
CA ARG A 208 -9.87 -30.88 -10.76
C ARG A 208 -9.55 -32.10 -9.91
N LYS A 209 -8.27 -32.46 -9.82
CA LYS A 209 -7.80 -33.59 -9.02
C LYS A 209 -7.95 -33.30 -7.53
N GLU A 210 -7.53 -32.11 -7.10
CA GLU A 210 -7.53 -31.67 -5.70
C GLU A 210 -8.95 -31.48 -5.16
N ASP A 211 -9.82 -30.81 -5.89
CA ASP A 211 -11.17 -30.46 -5.42
C ASP A 211 -12.14 -31.66 -5.49
N LYS A 212 -11.64 -32.87 -5.81
CA LYS A 212 -12.42 -34.08 -6.09
C LYS A 212 -13.70 -33.73 -6.83
N ALA A 213 -13.59 -32.95 -7.90
CA ALA A 213 -14.61 -32.87 -8.94
C ALA A 213 -14.61 -34.23 -9.68
N LYS A 214 -14.85 -35.31 -8.92
CA LYS A 214 -15.29 -36.58 -9.44
C LYS A 214 -16.48 -36.21 -10.31
N PRO A 215 -16.49 -36.56 -11.60
CA PRO A 215 -17.74 -36.53 -12.33
C PRO A 215 -18.78 -37.25 -11.47
N LYS A 216 -19.95 -36.64 -11.26
CA LYS A 216 -21.09 -37.32 -10.64
C LYS A 216 -21.17 -38.70 -11.28
N SER A 217 -21.07 -39.74 -10.45
CA SER A 217 -21.04 -41.15 -10.82
C SER A 217 -21.98 -41.44 -11.99
N GLY A 218 -21.43 -41.48 -13.21
CA GLY A 218 -22.06 -42.08 -14.36
C GLY A 218 -21.61 -43.52 -14.36
N ARG A 219 -22.54 -44.42 -14.00
CA ARG A 219 -22.41 -45.89 -14.02
C ARG A 219 -21.49 -46.35 -15.16
N PRO A 220 -20.50 -47.24 -14.93
CA PRO A 220 -19.76 -47.81 -16.04
C PRO A 220 -20.74 -48.59 -16.91
N GLN A 221 -20.91 -48.20 -18.17
CA GLN A 221 -21.52 -49.08 -19.16
C GLN A 221 -20.59 -50.27 -19.34
N LYS A 222 -21.01 -51.42 -18.81
CA LYS A 222 -20.46 -52.71 -19.18
C LYS A 222 -20.85 -53.00 -20.63
N LYS A 223 -19.90 -52.94 -21.55
CA LYS A 223 -19.43 -54.03 -22.41
C LYS A 223 -18.58 -53.45 -23.53
#